data_AF-A0A346SJV6-F1
#
_entry.id   AF-A0A346SJV6-F1
#
_cell.length_a   1.000
_cell.length_b   1.000
_cell.length_c   1.000
_cell.angle_alpha   90.00
_cell.angle_beta   90.00
_cell.angle_gamma   90.00
#
_symmetry.space_group_name_H-M   'P 1'
#
loop_
_entity.id
_entity.type
_entity.pdbx_description
1 polymer ?
#
loop_
_entity_poly.entity_id
_entity_poly.type
_entity_poly.pdbx_seq_one_letter_code
_entity_poly.pdbx_strand_id
1 'polypeptide(L)'
;MTARLVLLLAAVGLVPIALSYGLVPGRSVPFLLGFPVEGTNQSHVFRAIMGLYLTNAVFWLVATVKPELQRPALWVLLLFMSGLAAGRLLSILIDGFPSGILWFYLFAELAFAALAATSLRREREIGCT
;
A
#
# COMPACT_ATOMS: atom_id res chain seq x y z
N MET A 1 7.02 -8.78 -15.81
CA MET A 1 7.43 -7.41 -15.43
C MET A 1 8.78 -7.46 -14.73
N THR A 2 9.56 -6.38 -14.79
CA THR A 2 10.80 -6.21 -14.02
C THR A 2 10.46 -5.74 -12.60
N ALA A 3 11.15 -6.24 -11.58
CA ALA A 3 10.93 -5.85 -10.17
C ALA A 3 10.87 -4.33 -9.96
N ARG A 4 11.75 -3.60 -10.65
CA ARG A 4 11.79 -2.13 -10.69
C ARG A 4 10.46 -1.49 -11.08
N LEU A 5 9.79 -2.04 -12.10
CA LEU A 5 8.52 -1.51 -12.60
C LEU A 5 7.42 -1.72 -11.56
N VAL A 6 7.38 -2.88 -10.91
CA VAL A 6 6.40 -3.17 -9.85
C VAL A 6 6.56 -2.21 -8.68
N LEU A 7 7.81 -1.98 -8.23
CA LEU A 7 8.12 -1.04 -7.15
C LEU A 7 7.79 0.41 -7.52
N LEU A 8 8.08 0.82 -8.76
CA LEU A 8 7.74 2.16 -9.25
C LEU A 8 6.22 2.38 -9.29
N LEU A 9 5.47 1.43 -9.85
CA LEU A 9 4.01 1.51 -9.92
C LEU A 9 3.38 1.53 -8.53
N ALA A 10 3.90 0.71 -7.60
CA ALA A 10 3.44 0.69 -6.22
C ALA A 10 3.70 2.03 -5.52
N ALA A 11 4.88 2.61 -5.69
CA ALA A 11 5.21 3.91 -5.10
C ALA A 11 4.34 5.04 -5.66
N VAL A 12 4.19 5.12 -6.98
CA VAL A 12 3.36 6.14 -7.64
C VAL A 12 1.88 5.99 -7.26
N GLY A 13 1.38 4.75 -7.13
CA GLY A 13 0.00 4.50 -6.71
C GLY A 13 -0.25 4.81 -5.23
N LEU A 14 0.72 4.56 -4.35
CA LEU A 14 0.55 4.74 -2.91
C LEU A 14 0.63 6.21 -2.48
N VAL A 15 1.43 7.04 -3.15
CA VAL A 15 1.57 8.48 -2.82
C VAL A 15 0.24 9.24 -2.80
N PRO A 16 -0.61 9.23 -3.85
CA PRO A 16 -1.88 9.94 -3.82
C PRO A 16 -2.84 9.41 -2.74
N ILE A 17 -2.78 8.10 -2.45
CA ILE A 17 -3.54 7.49 -1.36
C ILE A 17 -3.05 7.99 0.01
N ALA A 18 -1.74 8.06 0.21
CA ALA A 18 -1.16 8.59 1.45
C ALA A 18 -1.54 10.06 1.66
N LEU A 19 -1.41 10.89 0.62
CA LEU A 19 -1.76 12.31 0.67
C LEU A 19 -3.25 12.53 0.89
N SER A 20 -4.11 11.68 0.30
CA SER A 20 -5.55 11.76 0.53
C SER A 20 -5.89 11.50 2.00
N TYR A 21 -5.14 10.65 2.72
CA TYR A 21 -5.36 10.50 4.16
C TYR A 21 -4.83 11.66 5.00
N GLY A 22 -3.61 12.16 4.75
CA GLY A 22 -2.94 13.05 5.71
C GLY A 22 -2.93 14.56 5.42
N LEU A 23 -3.11 15.00 4.17
CA LEU A 23 -2.94 16.41 3.81
C LEU A 23 -4.09 17.28 4.36
N VAL A 24 -5.34 16.86 4.12
CA VAL A 24 -6.56 17.50 4.63
C VAL A 24 -7.58 16.42 5.03
N PRO A 25 -7.32 15.68 6.14
CA PRO A 25 -8.16 14.54 6.53
C PRO A 25 -9.64 14.90 6.69
N GLY A 26 -9.95 16.13 7.14
CA GLY A 26 -11.32 16.62 7.33
C GLY A 26 -12.16 16.78 6.06
N ARG A 27 -11.56 16.72 4.85
CA ARG A 27 -12.29 16.83 3.57
C ARG A 27 -12.21 15.54 2.76
N SER A 28 -11.04 14.93 2.71
CA SER A 28 -10.75 13.77 1.88
C SER A 28 -11.30 12.47 2.45
N VAL A 29 -11.17 12.24 3.77
CA VAL A 29 -11.67 11.02 4.41
C VAL A 29 -13.20 10.94 4.39
N PRO A 30 -13.97 12.00 4.69
CA PRO A 30 -15.42 11.97 4.54
C PRO A 30 -15.86 11.72 3.10
N PHE A 31 -15.15 12.29 2.12
CA PHE A 31 -15.45 12.10 0.71
C PHE A 31 -15.15 10.67 0.24
N LEU A 32 -14.03 10.09 0.66
CA LEU A 32 -13.59 8.75 0.22
C LEU A 32 -14.25 7.62 1.01
N LEU A 33 -14.35 7.76 2.33
CA LEU A 33 -14.76 6.69 3.24
C LEU A 33 -16.16 6.90 3.85
N GLY A 34 -16.77 8.07 3.67
CA GLY A 34 -18.15 8.31 4.06
C GLY A 34 -18.37 8.60 5.55
N PHE A 35 -17.31 8.85 6.33
CA PHE A 35 -17.43 9.20 7.76
C PHE A 35 -16.72 10.52 8.09
N PRO A 36 -17.27 11.34 9.00
CA PRO A 36 -16.67 12.62 9.40
C PRO A 36 -15.36 12.39 10.18
N VAL A 37 -14.37 13.25 9.93
CA VAL A 37 -13.17 13.32 10.78
C VAL A 37 -13.40 14.37 11.85
N GLU A 38 -13.64 13.90 13.07
CA GLU A 38 -13.97 14.75 14.21
C GLU A 38 -12.75 14.91 15.13
N GLY A 39 -12.30 16.15 15.25
CA GLY A 39 -11.26 16.54 16.21
C GLY A 39 -9.81 16.32 15.75
N THR A 40 -8.90 16.81 16.58
CA THR A 40 -7.46 16.80 16.33
C THR A 40 -6.87 15.40 16.44
N ASN A 41 -7.36 14.57 17.36
CA ASN A 41 -6.87 13.20 17.57
C ASN A 41 -6.97 12.34 16.31
N GLN A 42 -8.10 12.36 15.62
CA GLN A 42 -8.28 11.61 14.37
C GLN A 42 -7.35 12.13 13.27
N SER A 43 -7.14 13.44 13.19
CA SER A 43 -6.19 14.05 12.26
C SER A 43 -4.74 13.62 12.53
N HIS A 44 -4.34 13.47 13.80
CA HIS A 44 -3.03 12.95 14.17
C HIS A 44 -2.84 11.50 13.72
N VAL A 45 -3.87 10.64 13.87
CA VAL A 45 -3.83 9.24 13.42
C VAL A 45 -3.69 9.16 11.90
N PHE A 46 -4.51 9.89 11.13
CA PHE A 46 -4.42 9.87 9.67
C PHE A 46 -3.07 10.41 9.14
N ARG A 47 -2.50 11.43 9.79
CA ARG A 47 -1.16 11.93 9.44
C ARG A 47 -0.05 10.93 9.76
N ALA A 48 -0.18 10.16 10.84
CA ALA A 48 0.75 9.07 11.15
C ALA A 48 0.69 7.97 10.09
N ILE A 49 -0.51 7.57 9.66
CA ILE A 49 -0.72 6.59 8.57
C ILE A 49 -0.14 7.11 7.25
N MET A 50 -0.37 8.39 6.92
CA MET A 50 0.26 9.02 5.75
C MET A 50 1.78 8.91 5.82
N GLY A 51 2.40 9.23 6.96
CA GLY A 51 3.85 9.15 7.13
C GLY A 51 4.38 7.74 6.91
N LEU A 52 3.69 6.71 7.43
CA LEU A 52 4.02 5.31 7.19
C LEU A 52 3.95 4.96 5.71
N TYR A 53 2.90 5.38 5.00
CA TYR A 53 2.71 5.07 3.58
C TYR A 53 3.74 5.78 2.71
N LEU A 54 4.03 7.06 2.99
CA LEU A 54 5.06 7.82 2.28
C LEU A 54 6.45 7.24 2.51
N THR A 55 6.77 6.78 3.72
CA THR A 55 8.06 6.14 4.01
C THR A 55 8.22 4.85 3.20
N ASN A 56 7.18 4.02 3.10
CA ASN A 56 7.21 2.84 2.23
C ASN A 56 7.35 3.20 0.75
N ALA A 57 6.63 4.21 0.27
CA ALA A 57 6.75 4.69 -1.10
C ALA A 57 8.17 5.18 -1.41
N VAL A 58 8.79 5.94 -0.51
CA VAL A 58 10.19 6.38 -0.63
C VAL A 58 11.13 5.18 -0.65
N PHE A 59 10.93 4.18 0.22
CA PHE A 59 11.76 2.99 0.23
C PHE A 59 11.69 2.22 -1.10
N TRP A 60 10.49 2.06 -1.66
CA TRP A 60 10.31 1.43 -2.97
C TRP A 60 10.97 2.25 -4.09
N LEU A 61 10.86 3.58 -4.08
CA LEU A 61 11.55 4.46 -5.03
C LEU A 61 13.07 4.30 -4.94
N VAL A 62 13.65 4.29 -3.74
CA VAL A 62 15.09 4.08 -3.54
C VAL A 62 15.53 2.70 -4.06
N ALA A 63 14.71 1.67 -3.88
CA ALA A 63 15.00 0.34 -4.41
C ALA A 63 14.92 0.26 -5.94
N THR A 64 14.19 1.16 -6.62
CA THR A 64 14.21 1.20 -8.09
C THR A 64 15.60 1.52 -8.66
N VAL A 65 16.38 2.35 -7.95
CA VAL A 65 17.73 2.77 -8.35
C VAL A 65 18.84 1.92 -7.74
N LYS A 66 18.61 1.27 -6.59
CA LYS A 66 19.58 0.40 -5.90
C LYS A 66 19.20 -1.09 -6.03
N PRO A 67 19.86 -1.87 -6.90
CA PRO A 67 19.55 -3.29 -7.11
C PRO A 67 19.61 -4.14 -5.83
N GLU A 68 20.57 -3.85 -4.95
CA GLU A 68 20.75 -4.53 -3.66
C GLU A 68 19.52 -4.44 -2.75
N LEU A 69 18.72 -3.37 -2.89
CA LEU A 69 17.52 -3.13 -2.09
C LEU A 69 16.24 -3.65 -2.74
N GLN A 70 16.29 -4.15 -3.98
CA GLN A 70 15.08 -4.59 -4.71
C GLN A 70 14.40 -5.76 -4.02
N ARG A 71 15.17 -6.78 -3.64
CA ARG A 71 14.62 -7.96 -2.97
C ARG A 71 14.02 -7.63 -1.60
N PRO A 72 14.69 -6.87 -0.70
CA PRO A 72 14.06 -6.36 0.52
C PRO A 72 12.81 -5.51 0.25
N ALA A 73 12.83 -4.63 -0.75
CA ALA A 73 11.69 -3.78 -1.09
C ALA A 73 10.49 -4.56 -1.60
N LEU A 74 10.71 -5.62 -2.39
CA LEU A 74 9.64 -6.51 -2.82
C LEU A 74 9.01 -7.27 -1.64
N TRP A 75 9.81 -7.68 -0.64
CA TRP A 75 9.28 -8.26 0.59
C TRP A 75 8.45 -7.26 1.38
N VAL A 76 8.93 -6.03 1.54
CA VAL A 76 8.16 -4.96 2.20
C VAL A 76 6.87 -4.69 1.45
N LEU A 77 6.90 -4.61 0.12
CA LEU A 77 5.71 -4.46 -0.71
C LEU A 77 4.71 -5.61 -0.52
N LEU A 78 5.20 -6.85 -0.56
CA LEU A 78 4.38 -8.05 -0.38
C LEU A 78 3.69 -8.04 0.99
N LEU A 79 4.47 -7.84 2.07
CA LEU A 79 3.96 -7.83 3.44
C LEU A 79 2.99 -6.67 3.69
N PHE A 80 3.30 -5.49 3.14
CA PHE A 80 2.44 -4.33 3.28
C PHE A 80 1.09 -4.53 2.59
N MET A 81 1.10 -5.00 1.34
CA MET A 81 -0.13 -5.22 0.58
C MET A 81 -0.95 -6.41 1.12
N SER A 82 -0.30 -7.51 1.49
CA SER A 82 -1.00 -8.66 2.09
C SER A 82 -1.55 -8.34 3.48
N GLY A 83 -0.83 -7.53 4.27
CA GLY A 83 -1.29 -7.06 5.58
C GLY A 83 -2.54 -6.20 5.48
N LEU A 84 -2.60 -5.26 4.53
CA LEU A 84 -3.80 -4.46 4.28
C LEU A 84 -4.97 -5.32 3.80
N ALA A 85 -4.72 -6.21 2.83
CA ALA A 85 -5.74 -7.13 2.34
C ALA A 85 -6.29 -8.04 3.44
N ALA A 86 -5.42 -8.58 4.30
CA ALA A 86 -5.83 -9.39 5.44
C ALA A 86 -6.67 -8.60 6.45
N GLY A 87 -6.28 -7.36 6.77
CA GLY A 87 -7.05 -6.48 7.63
C GLY A 87 -8.43 -6.16 7.05
N ARG A 88 -8.53 -5.92 5.74
CA ARG A 88 -9.82 -5.73 5.06
C ARG A 88 -10.66 -6.98 5.06
N LEU A 89 -10.10 -8.14 4.73
CA LEU A 89 -10.82 -9.42 4.76
C LEU A 89 -11.36 -9.72 6.15
N LEU A 90 -10.57 -9.44 7.20
CA LEU A 90 -11.02 -9.56 8.58
C LEU A 90 -12.19 -8.62 8.88
N SER A 91 -12.10 -7.35 8.48
CA SER A 91 -13.21 -6.40 8.66
C SER A 91 -14.45 -6.80 7.85
N ILE A 92 -14.30 -7.36 6.65
CA ILE A 92 -15.44 -7.89 5.87
C ILE A 92 -16.12 -9.05 6.61
N LEU A 93 -15.33 -9.92 7.23
CA LEU A 93 -15.83 -11.07 7.95
C LEU A 93 -16.55 -10.70 9.26
N ILE A 94 -16.07 -9.67 9.96
CA ILE A 94 -16.60 -9.25 11.27
C ILE A 94 -17.68 -8.17 11.13
N ASP A 95 -17.42 -7.13 10.35
CA ASP A 95 -18.23 -5.90 10.27
C ASP A 95 -19.18 -5.90 9.06
N GLY A 96 -19.01 -6.83 8.12
CA GLY A 96 -19.87 -7.01 6.95
C GLY A 96 -19.38 -6.28 5.69
N PHE A 97 -20.29 -6.05 4.74
CA PHE A 97 -19.90 -5.58 3.40
C PHE A 97 -19.47 -4.11 3.37
N PRO A 98 -18.27 -3.80 2.85
CA PRO A 98 -17.75 -2.45 2.82
C PRO A 98 -18.24 -1.70 1.58
N SER A 99 -18.06 -0.37 1.58
CA SER A 99 -18.37 0.47 0.43
C SER A 99 -17.56 0.09 -0.82
N GLY A 100 -18.06 0.41 -2.01
CA GLY A 100 -17.44 0.00 -3.29
C GLY A 100 -15.97 0.41 -3.46
N ILE A 101 -15.55 1.52 -2.85
CA ILE A 101 -14.14 1.97 -2.90
C ILE A 101 -13.19 1.03 -2.14
N LEU A 102 -13.67 0.41 -1.06
CA LEU A 102 -12.88 -0.51 -0.24
C LEU A 102 -12.67 -1.84 -0.97
N TRP A 103 -13.65 -2.25 -1.78
CA TRP A 103 -13.47 -3.36 -2.72
C TRP A 103 -12.39 -3.05 -3.76
N PHE A 104 -12.41 -1.84 -4.34
CA PHE A 104 -11.36 -1.41 -5.27
C PHE A 104 -9.96 -1.48 -4.63
N TYR A 105 -9.82 -0.98 -3.39
CA TYR A 105 -8.56 -1.09 -2.65
C TYR A 105 -8.16 -2.54 -2.38
N LEU A 106 -9.09 -3.41 -1.98
CA LEU A 106 -8.79 -4.84 -1.76
C LEU A 106 -8.27 -5.51 -3.03
N PHE A 107 -8.90 -5.26 -4.17
CA PHE A 107 -8.42 -5.81 -5.45
C PHE A 107 -7.03 -5.28 -5.82
N ALA A 108 -6.79 -3.98 -5.62
CA ALA A 108 -5.48 -3.39 -5.87
C ALA A 108 -4.40 -3.99 -4.94
N GLU A 109 -4.69 -4.16 -3.65
CA GLU A 109 -3.79 -4.76 -2.67
C GLU A 109 -3.43 -6.19 -3.05
N LEU A 110 -4.42 -7.02 -3.40
CA LEU A 110 -4.19 -8.39 -3.85
C LEU A 110 -3.39 -8.45 -5.15
N ALA A 111 -3.67 -7.56 -6.11
CA ALA A 111 -2.93 -7.49 -7.36
C ALA A 111 -1.46 -7.13 -7.14
N PHE A 112 -1.16 -6.10 -6.34
CA PHE A 112 0.22 -5.71 -6.03
C PHE A 112 0.95 -6.78 -5.19
N ALA A 113 0.26 -7.45 -4.26
CA ALA A 113 0.82 -8.57 -3.52
C ALA A 113 1.21 -9.73 -4.47
N ALA A 114 0.34 -10.09 -5.43
CA ALA A 114 0.65 -11.12 -6.42
C ALA A 114 1.81 -10.72 -7.33
N LEU A 115 1.88 -9.46 -7.76
CA LEU A 115 3.00 -8.94 -8.55
C LEU A 115 4.32 -8.96 -7.77
N ALA A 116 4.30 -8.63 -6.48
CA ALA A 116 5.48 -8.70 -5.62
C ALA A 116 5.95 -10.16 -5.43
N ALA A 117 5.01 -11.09 -5.16
CA ALA A 117 5.33 -12.50 -5.00
C ALA A 117 5.89 -13.14 -6.27
N THR A 118 5.31 -12.85 -7.44
CA THR A 118 5.81 -13.35 -8.73
C THR A 118 7.18 -12.77 -9.07
N SER A 119 7.43 -11.49 -8.75
CA SER A 119 8.75 -10.85 -8.93
C SER A 119 9.81 -11.47 -8.03
N LEU A 120 9.48 -11.76 -6.76
CA LEU A 120 10.38 -12.44 -5.81
C LEU A 120 10.76 -13.84 -6.26
N ARG A 121 9.80 -14.61 -6.82
CA ARG A 121 10.08 -15.96 -7.33
C ARG A 121 11.06 -15.92 -8.50
N ARG A 122 10.89 -14.96 -9.41
CA ARG A 122 11.74 -14.81 -10.60
C ARG A 122 13.18 -14.40 -10.26
N GLU A 123 13.38 -13.57 -9.24
CA GLU A 123 14.72 -13.24 -8.75
C GLU A 123 15.44 -14.43 -8.10
N ARG A 124 14.70 -15.35 -7.47
CA ARG A 124 15.28 -16.56 -6.88
C ARG A 124 15.83 -17.52 -7.93
N GLU A 125 15.18 -17.60 -9.09
CA GLU A 125 15.59 -18.47 -10.20
C GLU A 125 16.88 -17.96 -10.90
N ILE A 126 17.07 -16.64 -11.00
CA ILE A 126 18.25 -16.03 -11.65
C ILE A 126 19.50 -16.09 -10.76
N GLY A 127 19.35 -16.10 -9.43
CA GLY A 127 20.48 -16.22 -8.50
C GLY A 127 21.01 -17.65 -8.34
N CYS A 128 20.47 -18.62 -9.06
CA CYS A 128 20.84 -20.05 -8.98
C CYS A 128 21.54 -20.57 -10.25
N THR A 129 21.82 -19.69 -11.21
CA THR A 129 22.61 -19.95 -12.44
C THR A 129 23.89 -19.16 -12.40
#